data_AF-A0AAU2UCE5-F1
#
_entry.id   AF-A0AAU2UCE5-F1
#
_cell.length_a   1.000
_cell.length_b   1.000
_cell.length_c   1.000
_cell.angle_alpha   90.00
_cell.angle_beta   90.00
_cell.angle_gamma   90.00
#
_symmetry.space_group_name_H-M   'P 1'
#
loop_
_entity.id
_entity.type
_entity.pdbx_description
1 polymer ?
#
loop_
_entity_poly.entity_id
_entity_poly.type
_entity_poly.pdbx_seq_one_letter_code
_entity_poly.pdbx_strand_id
1 'polypeptide(L)'
;MPRDLHADCADIANITTPVGKRGRDVPGHRHPRTSRTALSTAGKLDEAPEFSVRALDALRQPLESGHVVVARSAGVVRLPARFLMVLAANPCPCGRHSLSGAGCECPPSTVRRYQARLSGPLLDRVDLRVLVDPVRRVDLMGQGGRGEPTVSVAARVRQARARAAERLAGTGWSTNSEVPGHELRTRLVAAPGALMAAERDLERGTLTARGLDRVLRVAWTVADLRGADRPDASDVAVALELRTGISRGALTNSGTQS
;
A
#
# COMPACT_ATOMS: atom_id res chain seq x y z
N MET A 1 -12.73 35.64 1.65
CA MET A 1 -12.24 35.40 3.01
C MET A 1 -13.48 35.36 3.91
N PRO A 2 -13.90 34.18 4.37
CA PRO A 2 -13.25 33.39 5.44
C PRO A 2 -12.84 31.99 4.92
N ARG A 3 -11.74 31.34 5.32
CA ARG A 3 -11.31 30.82 6.65
C ARG A 3 -12.25 29.75 7.23
N ASP A 4 -11.63 28.59 7.45
CA ASP A 4 -11.98 27.51 8.37
C ASP A 4 -12.89 26.36 7.87
N LEU A 5 -12.24 25.36 7.27
CA LEU A 5 -12.62 23.94 7.31
C LEU A 5 -11.34 23.08 7.18
N HIS A 6 -10.39 23.32 8.10
CA HIS A 6 -9.47 22.28 8.55
C HIS A 6 -10.24 21.47 9.61
N ALA A 7 -10.88 20.38 9.18
CA ALA A 7 -11.32 19.34 10.09
C ALA A 7 -10.20 18.31 10.15
N ASP A 8 -9.55 18.27 11.32
CA ASP A 8 -8.37 17.52 11.67
C ASP A 8 -8.44 16.02 11.30
N CYS A 9 -7.43 15.56 10.55
CA CYS A 9 -7.09 14.14 10.42
C CYS A 9 -6.47 13.55 11.71
N ALA A 10 -6.31 14.34 12.78
CA ALA A 10 -5.64 13.94 14.02
C ALA A 10 -6.52 13.10 14.99
N ASP A 11 -7.85 13.05 14.79
CA ASP A 11 -8.76 12.46 15.78
C ASP A 11 -9.03 10.95 15.66
N ILE A 12 -8.33 10.23 14.79
CA ILE A 12 -8.50 8.77 14.67
C ILE A 12 -7.84 8.02 15.86
N ALA A 13 -6.97 8.68 16.63
CA ALA A 13 -6.18 8.02 17.67
C ALA A 13 -6.82 7.95 19.07
N ASN A 14 -7.97 8.59 19.33
CA ASN A 14 -8.52 8.68 20.70
C ASN A 14 -9.99 8.23 20.79
N ILE A 15 -10.22 6.91 20.78
CA ILE A 15 -11.54 6.33 21.10
C ILE A 15 -11.39 5.36 22.29
N THR A 16 -11.25 5.92 23.49
CA THR A 16 -11.63 5.23 24.74
C THR A 16 -11.96 6.25 25.82
N THR A 17 -13.24 6.51 26.06
CA THR A 17 -13.84 6.82 27.38
C THR A 17 -15.37 6.72 27.33
N PRO A 18 -16.05 6.37 28.44
CA PRO A 18 -17.37 5.74 28.43
C PRO A 18 -18.52 6.76 28.41
N VAL A 19 -19.64 6.41 27.76
CA VAL A 19 -20.87 7.20 27.80
C VAL A 19 -21.91 6.54 28.69
N GLY A 20 -22.30 7.27 29.73
CA GLY A 20 -23.52 7.03 30.49
C GLY A 20 -24.77 7.49 29.73
N LYS A 21 -25.74 6.58 29.69
CA LYS A 21 -27.21 6.74 29.75
C LYS A 21 -27.96 7.63 28.72
N ARG A 22 -28.88 6.90 28.06
CA ARG A 22 -30.29 7.21 27.73
C ARG A 22 -30.60 8.15 26.54
N GLY A 23 -31.08 7.52 25.46
CA GLY A 23 -32.53 7.55 25.15
C GLY A 23 -32.96 8.17 23.82
N ARG A 24 -33.77 7.37 23.10
CA ARG A 24 -34.81 7.68 22.09
C ARG A 24 -34.45 7.64 20.59
N ASP A 25 -35.42 7.05 19.88
CA ASP A 25 -35.46 6.59 18.50
C ASP A 25 -35.65 7.69 17.42
N VAL A 26 -35.64 7.19 16.16
CA VAL A 26 -36.27 7.66 14.91
C VAL A 26 -35.40 8.53 13.95
N PRO A 27 -35.67 8.63 12.62
CA PRO A 27 -35.36 7.68 11.53
C PRO A 27 -34.56 8.28 10.35
N GLY A 28 -33.99 7.39 9.51
CA GLY A 28 -33.95 7.51 8.04
C GLY A 28 -33.16 8.69 7.45
N HIS A 29 -31.87 8.47 7.14
CA HIS A 29 -31.08 9.46 6.39
C HIS A 29 -30.55 8.87 5.08
N ARG A 30 -30.93 9.54 3.99
CA ARG A 30 -30.53 9.28 2.61
C ARG A 30 -29.02 9.18 2.52
N HIS A 31 -28.53 8.07 1.96
CA HIS A 31 -27.12 7.93 1.61
C HIS A 31 -26.73 9.03 0.62
N PRO A 32 -25.70 9.85 0.90
CA PRO A 32 -25.14 10.72 -0.11
C PRO A 32 -24.56 9.85 -1.22
N ARG A 33 -25.08 10.03 -2.44
CA ARG A 33 -24.55 9.39 -3.65
C ARG A 33 -23.11 9.85 -3.80
N THR A 34 -22.18 8.91 -3.62
CA THR A 34 -20.75 9.18 -3.78
C THR A 34 -20.45 9.31 -5.27
N SER A 35 -20.13 10.53 -5.70
CA SER A 35 -19.48 10.76 -7.00
C SER A 35 -18.16 9.99 -7.01
N ARG A 36 -17.92 9.21 -8.07
CA ARG A 36 -16.79 8.28 -8.27
C ARG A 36 -15.40 8.94 -8.32
N THR A 37 -15.29 10.26 -8.19
CA THR A 37 -14.03 10.99 -8.05
C THR A 37 -13.69 11.16 -6.57
N ALA A 38 -13.17 10.10 -5.95
CA ALA A 38 -12.53 10.23 -4.63
C ALA A 38 -11.27 11.07 -4.79
N LEU A 39 -11.17 12.20 -4.06
CA LEU A 39 -9.90 12.88 -3.85
C LEU A 39 -8.89 11.85 -3.33
N SER A 40 -7.83 11.62 -4.10
CA SER A 40 -6.76 10.70 -3.74
C SER A 40 -5.85 11.35 -2.70
N THR A 41 -6.34 11.55 -1.49
CA THR A 41 -5.47 11.92 -0.37
C THR A 41 -4.58 10.72 -0.06
N ALA A 42 -3.27 10.91 0.00
CA ALA A 42 -2.35 9.90 0.50
C ALA A 42 -2.21 10.09 2.01
N GLY A 43 -2.59 9.08 2.79
CA GLY A 43 -2.35 9.04 4.23
C GLY A 43 -0.92 8.60 4.49
N LYS A 44 -0.07 9.51 4.97
CA LYS A 44 1.34 9.22 5.30
C LYS A 44 1.48 9.04 6.80
N LEU A 45 2.06 7.91 7.22
CA LEU A 45 2.49 7.67 8.60
C LEU A 45 4.00 7.48 8.57
N ASP A 46 4.71 8.54 8.95
CA ASP A 46 6.14 8.45 9.20
C ASP A 46 6.39 7.80 10.57
N GLU A 47 7.48 7.05 10.70
CA GLU A 47 7.77 6.28 11.92
C GLU A 47 6.58 5.40 12.37
N ALA A 48 5.92 4.74 11.43
CA ALA A 48 4.70 3.96 11.66
C ALA A 48 4.76 3.02 12.88
N PRO A 49 5.88 2.33 13.18
CA PRO A 49 5.96 1.52 14.39
C PRO A 49 5.80 2.33 15.67
N GLU A 50 6.02 3.64 15.71
CA GLU A 50 5.85 4.48 16.91
C GLU A 50 4.40 4.70 17.32
N PHE A 51 3.47 4.51 16.40
CA PHE A 51 2.04 4.57 16.69
C PHE A 51 1.59 3.41 17.57
N SER A 52 0.48 3.60 18.28
CA SER A 52 -0.11 2.49 19.04
C SER A 52 -0.60 1.40 18.08
N VAL A 53 -0.43 0.13 18.48
CA VAL A 53 -0.90 -1.02 17.68
C VAL A 53 -2.40 -0.91 17.41
N ARG A 54 -3.18 -0.40 18.38
CA ARG A 54 -4.62 -0.18 18.22
C ARG A 54 -4.94 0.84 17.11
N ALA A 55 -4.19 1.95 17.04
CA ALA A 55 -4.39 2.95 15.99
C ALA A 55 -4.05 2.39 14.60
N LEU A 56 -2.95 1.63 14.50
CA LEU A 56 -2.54 0.97 13.25
C LEU A 56 -3.55 -0.09 12.80
N ASP A 57 -4.03 -0.93 13.72
CA ASP A 57 -5.03 -1.96 13.41
C ASP A 57 -6.38 -1.36 13.02
N ALA A 58 -6.74 -0.19 13.56
CA ALA A 58 -7.96 0.53 13.18
C ALA A 58 -7.96 0.97 11.70
N LEU A 59 -6.79 1.11 11.06
CA LEU A 59 -6.68 1.45 9.63
C LEU A 59 -7.16 0.32 8.71
N ARG A 60 -7.25 -0.92 9.19
CA ARG A 60 -7.65 -2.07 8.37
C ARG A 60 -9.03 -1.92 7.76
N GLN A 61 -10.02 -1.50 8.53
CA GLN A 61 -11.39 -1.33 8.03
C GLN A 61 -11.48 -0.24 6.94
N PRO A 62 -10.90 0.97 7.12
CA PRO A 62 -10.81 1.96 6.06
C PRO A 62 -10.16 1.43 4.77
N LEU A 63 -9.03 0.73 4.89
CA LEU A 63 -8.28 0.19 3.76
C LEU A 63 -9.06 -0.88 2.97
N GLU A 64 -9.95 -1.61 3.64
CA GLU A 64 -10.76 -2.64 3.00
C GLU A 64 -12.06 -2.08 2.40
N SER A 65 -12.73 -1.23 3.18
CA SER A 65 -14.12 -0.87 2.92
C SER A 65 -14.26 0.53 2.29
N GLY A 66 -13.19 1.32 2.30
CA GLY A 66 -13.16 2.70 1.82
C GLY A 66 -14.08 3.63 2.62
N HIS A 67 -14.47 3.26 3.83
CA HIS A 67 -15.28 4.09 4.73
C HIS A 67 -14.99 3.79 6.20
N VAL A 68 -15.36 4.71 7.06
CA VAL A 68 -15.38 4.56 8.52
C VAL A 68 -16.82 4.70 9.00
N VAL A 69 -17.19 3.92 10.01
CA VAL A 69 -18.46 4.05 10.71
C VAL A 69 -18.19 4.63 12.09
N VAL A 70 -18.74 5.80 12.37
CA VAL A 70 -18.61 6.49 13.65
C VAL A 70 -19.94 6.38 14.39
N ALA A 71 -19.97 5.61 15.47
CA ALA A 71 -21.12 5.49 16.36
C ALA A 71 -20.91 6.39 17.59
N ARG A 72 -21.84 7.32 17.82
CA ARG A 72 -21.90 8.21 18.99
C ARG A 72 -23.29 8.16 19.60
N SER A 73 -23.46 8.75 20.77
CA SER A 73 -24.77 8.84 21.46
C SER A 73 -25.88 9.45 20.60
N ALA A 74 -25.52 10.38 19.71
CA ALA A 74 -26.43 11.04 18.78
C ALA A 74 -26.73 10.25 17.48
N GLY A 75 -26.13 9.07 17.28
CA GLY A 75 -26.38 8.22 16.12
C GLY A 75 -25.13 7.63 15.47
N VAL A 76 -25.34 7.00 14.31
CA VAL A 76 -24.31 6.31 13.53
C VAL A 76 -24.13 7.00 12.18
N VAL A 77 -22.91 7.45 11.87
CA VAL A 77 -22.57 8.12 10.61
C VAL A 77 -21.51 7.32 9.86
N ARG A 78 -21.71 7.17 8.54
CA ARG A 78 -20.74 6.54 7.63
C ARG A 78 -20.01 7.61 6.83
N LEU A 79 -18.69 7.66 6.97
CA LEU A 79 -17.82 8.65 6.33
C LEU A 79 -16.92 7.98 5.28
N PRO A 80 -16.73 8.56 4.08
CA PRO A 80 -15.81 8.02 3.07
C PRO A 80 -14.35 8.09 3.57
N ALA A 81 -13.57 7.06 3.28
CA ALA A 81 -12.17 6.93 3.70
C ALA A 81 -11.35 6.14 2.66
N ARG A 82 -11.45 6.53 1.38
CA ARG A 82 -10.63 5.96 0.30
C ARG A 82 -9.34 6.78 0.18
N PHE A 83 -8.21 6.18 0.52
CA PHE A 83 -6.90 6.84 0.46
C PHE A 83 -5.81 5.83 0.07
N LEU A 84 -4.70 6.36 -0.44
CA LEU A 84 -3.46 5.59 -0.58
C LEU A 84 -2.69 5.69 0.74
N MET A 85 -2.35 4.55 1.35
CA MET A 85 -1.54 4.55 2.57
C MET A 85 -0.06 4.43 2.24
N VAL A 86 0.75 5.30 2.85
CA VAL A 86 2.21 5.24 2.81
C VAL A 86 2.71 5.13 4.23
N LEU A 87 3.36 4.01 4.56
CA LEU A 87 3.99 3.77 5.86
C LEU A 87 5.51 3.86 5.68
N ALA A 88 6.16 4.66 6.50
CA ALA A 88 7.61 4.61 6.66
C ALA A 88 7.92 3.98 8.03
N ALA A 89 8.91 3.10 8.07
CA ALA A 89 9.29 2.39 9.28
C ALA A 89 10.80 2.18 9.28
N ASN A 90 11.42 2.51 10.40
CA ASN A 90 12.81 2.16 10.64
C ASN A 90 12.96 0.63 10.82
N PRO A 91 14.14 0.05 10.60
CA PRO A 91 14.34 -1.38 10.81
C PRO A 91 14.37 -1.75 12.31
N CYS A 92 14.64 -0.78 13.19
CA CYS A 92 14.64 -0.87 14.65
C CYS A 92 14.50 0.53 15.28
N PRO A 93 14.33 0.66 16.62
CA PRO A 93 14.21 1.96 17.27
C PRO A 93 15.42 2.89 17.09
N CYS A 94 16.63 2.34 16.96
CA CYS A 94 17.83 3.16 16.77
C CYS A 94 18.13 3.52 15.30
N GLY A 95 17.33 3.01 14.35
CA GLY A 95 17.46 3.26 12.92
C GLY A 95 18.65 2.60 12.22
N ARG A 96 19.56 1.94 12.94
CA ARG A 96 20.84 1.43 12.41
C ARG A 96 20.87 -0.07 12.11
N HIS A 97 19.75 -0.77 12.25
CA HIS A 97 19.70 -2.21 12.02
C HIS A 97 19.83 -2.54 10.52
N SER A 98 20.96 -3.13 10.15
CA SER A 98 21.30 -3.54 8.77
C SER A 98 21.59 -5.04 8.70
N LEU A 99 21.56 -5.62 7.49
CA LEU A 99 21.89 -7.03 7.24
C LEU A 99 23.32 -7.39 7.69
N SER A 100 24.23 -6.42 7.72
CA SER A 100 25.62 -6.58 8.18
C SER A 100 25.82 -6.32 9.68
N GLY A 101 24.78 -5.93 10.43
CA GLY A 101 24.84 -5.66 11.88
C GLY A 101 25.68 -4.46 12.31
N ALA A 102 26.40 -3.80 11.39
CA ALA A 102 27.27 -2.68 11.70
C ALA A 102 26.47 -1.49 12.26
N GLY A 103 26.77 -1.09 13.50
CA GLY A 103 26.25 0.13 14.13
C GLY A 103 24.93 0.00 14.91
N CYS A 104 24.27 -1.16 14.89
CA CYS A 104 23.06 -1.38 15.69
C CYS A 104 23.40 -1.96 17.06
N GLU A 105 23.00 -1.27 18.13
CA GLU A 105 23.19 -1.71 19.52
C GLU A 105 21.90 -2.30 20.12
N CYS A 106 20.79 -2.31 19.36
CA CYS A 106 19.52 -2.83 19.88
C CYS A 106 19.60 -4.36 20.09
N PRO A 107 19.17 -4.87 21.26
CA PRO A 107 19.03 -6.30 21.48
C PRO A 107 18.07 -6.94 20.46
N PRO A 108 18.30 -8.19 20.00
CA PRO A 108 17.43 -8.86 19.03
C PRO A 108 15.95 -8.92 19.45
N SER A 109 15.69 -9.05 20.76
CA SER A 109 14.33 -9.00 21.33
C SER A 109 13.64 -7.65 21.14
N THR A 110 14.41 -6.55 21.23
CA THR A 110 13.92 -5.18 21.01
C THR A 110 13.61 -4.95 19.54
N VAL A 111 14.48 -5.41 18.64
CA VAL A 111 14.24 -5.33 17.19
C VAL A 111 12.98 -6.10 16.80
N ARG A 112 12.85 -7.36 17.24
CA ARG A 112 11.66 -8.17 16.98
C ARG A 112 10.39 -7.54 17.52
N ARG A 113 10.42 -7.01 18.75
CA ARG A 113 9.27 -6.32 19.36
C ARG A 113 8.87 -5.06 18.58
N TYR A 114 9.85 -4.28 18.13
CA TYR A 114 9.62 -3.08 17.34
C TYR A 114 8.95 -3.41 16.00
N GLN A 115 9.50 -4.37 15.27
CA GLN A 115 8.94 -4.82 13.99
C GLN A 115 7.54 -5.44 14.15
N ALA A 116 7.29 -6.13 15.27
CA ALA A 116 6.00 -6.71 15.59
C ALA A 116 4.89 -5.67 15.89
N ARG A 117 5.22 -4.37 16.07
CA ARG A 117 4.20 -3.31 16.16
C ARG A 117 3.41 -3.15 14.86
N LEU A 118 4.01 -3.51 13.73
CA LEU A 118 3.32 -3.64 12.45
C LEU A 118 2.72 -5.05 12.34
N SER A 119 1.42 -5.16 12.65
CA SER A 119 0.74 -6.46 12.69
C SER A 119 0.70 -7.15 11.32
N GLY A 120 0.78 -8.48 11.30
CA GLY A 120 0.60 -9.28 10.07
C GLY A 120 -0.68 -8.92 9.32
N PRO A 121 -1.86 -8.83 9.98
CA PRO A 121 -3.10 -8.43 9.35
C PRO A 121 -3.09 -7.04 8.69
N LEU A 122 -2.36 -6.07 9.25
CA LEU A 122 -2.15 -4.77 8.62
C LEU A 122 -1.23 -4.90 7.40
N LEU A 123 -0.09 -5.58 7.57
CA LEU A 123 0.90 -5.80 6.51
C LEU A 123 0.34 -6.61 5.34
N ASP A 124 -0.70 -7.42 5.54
CA ASP A 124 -1.44 -8.08 4.47
C ASP A 124 -2.17 -7.09 3.54
N ARG A 125 -2.47 -5.88 4.04
CA ARG A 125 -3.10 -4.78 3.29
C ARG A 125 -2.08 -3.88 2.60
N VAL A 126 -0.79 -4.04 2.88
CA VAL A 126 0.29 -3.28 2.23
C VAL A 126 0.66 -3.98 0.94
N ASP A 127 0.32 -3.38 -0.21
CA ASP A 127 0.59 -3.99 -1.53
C ASP A 127 2.08 -4.02 -1.88
N LEU A 128 2.82 -2.97 -1.49
CA LEU A 128 4.24 -2.78 -1.81
C LEU A 128 5.07 -2.56 -0.53
N ARG A 129 6.20 -3.24 -0.45
CA ARG A 129 7.25 -3.11 0.56
C ARG A 129 8.54 -2.77 -0.15
N VAL A 130 8.97 -1.52 0.01
CA VAL A 130 10.19 -1.01 -0.61
C VAL A 130 11.21 -0.81 0.50
N LEU A 131 12.33 -1.53 0.41
CA LEU A 131 13.49 -1.23 1.22
C LEU A 131 14.20 -0.04 0.60
N VAL A 132 14.46 0.97 1.42
CA VAL A 132 15.16 2.19 0.99
C VAL A 132 16.55 2.13 1.59
N ASP A 133 17.56 2.16 0.73
CA ASP A 133 18.94 2.22 1.18
C ASP A 133 19.21 3.57 1.86
N PRO A 134 20.11 3.61 2.86
CA PRO A 134 20.55 4.87 3.45
C PRO A 134 21.09 5.81 2.37
N VAL A 135 20.70 7.08 2.42
CA VAL A 135 21.19 8.09 1.47
C VAL A 135 22.71 8.17 1.57
N ARG A 136 23.42 7.92 0.47
CA ARG A 136 24.89 7.99 0.48
C ARG A 136 25.32 9.45 0.55
N ARG A 137 26.48 9.69 1.17
CA ARG A 137 27.05 11.04 1.31
C ARG A 137 27.20 11.78 -0.04
N VAL A 138 27.51 11.04 -1.10
CA VAL A 138 27.62 11.57 -2.47
C VAL A 138 26.28 12.05 -3.04
N ASP A 139 25.18 11.41 -2.66
CA ASP A 139 23.83 11.78 -3.08
C ASP A 139 23.38 13.06 -2.34
N LEU A 140 23.70 13.17 -1.04
CA LEU A 140 23.46 14.38 -0.23
C LEU A 140 24.24 15.60 -0.73
N MET A 141 25.45 15.39 -1.25
CA MET A 141 26.29 16.45 -1.83
C MET A 141 25.86 16.85 -3.24
N GLY A 142 24.76 16.30 -3.76
CA GLY A 142 24.25 16.59 -5.11
C GLY A 142 25.13 16.04 -6.24
N GLN A 143 26.12 15.20 -5.90
CA GLN A 143 27.07 14.61 -6.84
C GLN A 143 26.63 13.22 -7.34
N GLY A 144 25.63 12.61 -6.70
CA GLY A 144 25.07 11.29 -7.03
C GLY A 144 24.19 11.21 -8.29
N GLY A 145 24.27 12.20 -9.19
CA GLY A 145 23.32 12.37 -10.29
C GLY A 145 21.96 12.90 -9.80
N ARG A 146 21.28 13.67 -10.65
CA ARG A 146 19.90 14.08 -10.36
C ARG A 146 19.00 12.89 -10.65
N GLY A 147 18.20 12.48 -9.67
CA GLY A 147 17.13 11.50 -9.89
C GLY A 147 16.20 11.94 -11.03
N GLU A 148 15.45 10.98 -11.58
CA GLU A 148 14.53 11.26 -12.69
C GLU A 148 13.53 12.37 -12.32
N PRO A 149 13.32 13.38 -13.19
CA PRO A 149 12.42 14.47 -12.88
C PRO A 149 10.97 13.99 -12.80
N THR A 150 10.20 14.57 -11.87
CA THR A 150 8.80 14.18 -11.61
C THR A 150 7.92 14.24 -12.86
N VAL A 151 8.21 15.14 -13.80
CA VAL A 151 7.47 15.25 -15.08
C VAL A 151 7.62 14.00 -15.94
N SER A 152 8.80 13.39 -16.00
CA SER A 152 9.05 12.16 -16.76
C SER A 152 8.35 10.97 -16.11
N VAL A 153 8.45 10.86 -14.78
CA VAL A 153 7.72 9.85 -14.01
C VAL A 153 6.21 9.98 -14.23
N ALA A 154 5.68 11.20 -14.13
CA ALA A 154 4.25 11.46 -14.33
C ALA A 154 3.78 11.14 -15.75
N ALA A 155 4.63 11.34 -16.77
CA ALA A 155 4.32 10.95 -18.15
C ALA A 155 4.19 9.42 -18.28
N ARG A 156 5.15 8.65 -17.75
CA ARG A 156 5.08 7.18 -17.74
C ARG A 156 3.86 6.66 -16.98
N VAL A 157 3.57 7.23 -15.81
CA VAL A 157 2.39 6.86 -15.01
C VAL A 157 1.10 7.13 -15.80
N ARG A 158 0.98 8.25 -16.51
CA ARG A 158 -0.19 8.54 -17.34
C ARG A 158 -0.37 7.50 -18.46
N GLN A 159 0.71 7.12 -19.13
CA GLN A 159 0.66 6.09 -20.18
C GLN A 159 0.21 4.73 -19.62
N ALA A 160 0.77 4.31 -18.48
CA ALA A 160 0.37 3.09 -17.80
C ALA A 160 -1.12 3.13 -17.39
N ARG A 161 -1.60 4.26 -16.88
CA ARG A 161 -3.02 4.45 -16.53
C ARG A 161 -3.94 4.39 -17.74
N ALA A 162 -3.53 4.94 -18.88
CA ALA A 162 -4.31 4.87 -20.11
C ALA A 162 -4.47 3.41 -20.59
N ARG A 163 -3.38 2.63 -20.59
CA ARG A 163 -3.41 1.19 -20.93
C ARG A 163 -4.32 0.40 -20.00
N ALA A 164 -4.22 0.65 -18.69
CA ALA A 164 -5.10 0.02 -17.72
C ALA A 164 -6.58 0.40 -17.95
N ALA A 165 -6.86 1.67 -18.26
CA ALA A 165 -8.23 2.14 -18.52
C ALA A 165 -8.82 1.51 -19.79
N GLU A 166 -8.03 1.36 -20.85
CA GLU A 166 -8.43 0.69 -22.08
C GLU A 166 -8.72 -0.80 -21.83
N ARG A 167 -7.80 -1.52 -21.18
CA ARG A 167 -7.97 -2.93 -20.82
C ARG A 167 -9.19 -3.18 -19.93
N LEU A 168 -9.48 -2.26 -19.01
CA LEU A 168 -10.60 -2.35 -18.07
C LEU A 168 -11.88 -1.67 -18.60
N ALA A 169 -11.89 -1.19 -19.85
CA ALA A 169 -13.06 -0.59 -20.45
C ALA A 169 -14.23 -1.60 -20.49
N GLY A 170 -15.44 -1.12 -20.19
CA GLY A 170 -16.63 -1.97 -20.08
C GLY A 170 -16.69 -2.83 -18.80
N THR A 171 -15.66 -2.80 -17.96
CA THR A 171 -15.70 -3.41 -16.62
C THR A 171 -16.18 -2.42 -15.55
N GLY A 172 -16.46 -2.92 -14.35
CA GLY A 172 -16.77 -2.08 -13.19
C GLY A 172 -15.54 -1.42 -12.54
N TRP A 173 -14.32 -1.74 -12.99
CA TRP A 173 -13.06 -1.39 -12.35
C TRP A 173 -12.33 -0.28 -13.10
N SER A 174 -11.63 0.57 -12.36
CA SER A 174 -10.88 1.71 -12.89
C SER A 174 -9.36 1.54 -12.76
N THR A 175 -8.91 0.61 -11.91
CA THR A 175 -7.50 0.39 -11.61
C THR A 175 -7.21 -1.09 -11.40
N ASN A 176 -5.95 -1.51 -11.63
CA ASN A 176 -5.50 -2.88 -11.36
C ASN A 176 -5.78 -3.31 -9.90
N SER A 177 -5.71 -2.38 -8.94
CA SER A 177 -5.99 -2.67 -7.51
C SER A 177 -7.44 -3.08 -7.22
N GLU A 178 -8.40 -2.67 -8.05
CA GLU A 178 -9.82 -2.97 -7.88
C GLU A 178 -10.22 -4.32 -8.46
N VAL A 179 -9.38 -4.91 -9.33
CA VAL A 179 -9.69 -6.17 -10.02
C VAL A 179 -9.69 -7.35 -9.02
N PRO A 180 -10.77 -8.14 -8.94
CA PRO A 180 -10.84 -9.33 -8.10
C PRO A 180 -9.79 -10.39 -8.48
N GLY A 181 -9.29 -11.12 -7.49
CA GLY A 181 -8.26 -12.16 -7.71
C GLY A 181 -8.67 -13.27 -8.68
N HIS A 182 -9.96 -13.63 -8.71
CA HIS A 182 -10.43 -14.63 -9.67
C HIS A 182 -10.35 -14.13 -11.12
N GLU A 183 -10.66 -12.85 -11.39
CA GLU A 183 -10.56 -12.25 -12.73
C GLU A 183 -9.10 -12.18 -13.21
N LEU A 184 -8.16 -11.91 -12.30
CA LEU A 184 -6.72 -11.92 -12.59
C LEU A 184 -6.19 -13.32 -12.95
N ARG A 185 -6.86 -14.37 -12.49
CA ARG A 185 -6.48 -15.76 -12.75
C ARG A 185 -7.21 -16.39 -13.94
N THR A 186 -8.30 -15.79 -14.41
CA THR A 186 -9.13 -16.37 -15.49
C THR A 186 -9.19 -15.51 -16.75
N ARG A 187 -9.37 -14.18 -16.62
CA ARG A 187 -9.53 -13.27 -17.76
C ARG A 187 -8.30 -12.43 -18.03
N LEU A 188 -7.67 -11.90 -16.98
CA LEU A 188 -6.48 -11.05 -17.05
C LEU A 188 -5.21 -11.84 -16.70
N VAL A 189 -5.03 -12.96 -17.39
CA VAL A 189 -3.94 -13.91 -17.13
C VAL A 189 -2.58 -13.36 -17.55
N ALA A 190 -1.55 -13.68 -16.76
CA ALA A 190 -0.17 -13.45 -17.12
C ALA A 190 0.25 -14.35 -18.31
N ALA A 191 1.41 -14.07 -18.91
CA ALA A 191 1.99 -14.92 -19.93
C ALA A 191 2.19 -16.36 -19.41
N PRO A 192 2.11 -17.38 -20.27
CA PRO A 192 2.38 -18.77 -19.88
C PRO A 192 3.74 -18.89 -19.17
N GLY A 193 3.76 -19.58 -18.03
CA GLY A 193 4.99 -19.77 -17.22
C GLY A 193 5.42 -18.56 -16.39
N ALA A 194 4.79 -17.38 -16.53
CA ALA A 194 5.18 -16.18 -15.78
C ALA A 194 5.03 -16.34 -14.26
N LEU A 195 4.09 -17.19 -13.80
CA LEU A 195 3.77 -17.37 -12.39
C LEU A 195 4.60 -18.44 -11.68
N MET A 196 5.46 -19.19 -12.39
CA MET A 196 6.18 -20.34 -11.83
C MET A 196 6.93 -20.01 -10.53
N ALA A 197 7.54 -18.83 -10.42
CA ALA A 197 8.24 -18.42 -9.20
C ALA A 197 7.27 -18.15 -8.03
N ALA A 198 6.15 -17.48 -8.29
CA ALA A 198 5.15 -17.18 -7.28
C ALA A 198 4.36 -18.44 -6.85
N GLU A 199 4.13 -19.37 -7.78
CA GLU A 199 3.51 -20.68 -7.51
C GLU A 199 4.39 -21.54 -6.60
N ARG A 200 5.71 -21.61 -6.85
CA ARG A 200 6.64 -22.28 -5.93
C ARG A 200 6.62 -21.69 -4.52
N ASP A 201 6.53 -20.37 -4.42
CA ASP A 201 6.45 -19.69 -3.12
C ASP A 201 5.13 -19.98 -2.39
N LEU A 202 4.04 -20.12 -3.15
CA LEU A 202 2.73 -20.54 -2.65
C LEU A 202 2.76 -21.99 -2.14
N GLU A 203 3.33 -22.92 -2.91
CA GLU A 203 3.52 -24.32 -2.52
C GLU A 203 4.36 -24.46 -1.25
N ARG A 204 5.39 -23.62 -1.08
CA ARG A 204 6.25 -23.58 0.11
C ARG A 204 5.60 -22.87 1.30
N GLY A 205 4.40 -22.30 1.16
CA GLY A 205 3.73 -21.54 2.21
C GLY A 205 4.37 -20.17 2.52
N THR A 206 5.32 -19.72 1.69
CA THR A 206 5.97 -18.41 1.81
C THR A 206 5.15 -17.28 1.17
N LEU A 207 4.21 -17.64 0.30
CA LEU A 207 3.21 -16.74 -0.28
C LEU A 207 1.81 -17.33 -0.02
N THR A 208 0.82 -16.48 0.25
CA THR A 208 -0.58 -16.91 0.37
C THR A 208 -1.32 -16.72 -0.94
N ALA A 209 -2.48 -17.35 -1.13
CA ALA A 209 -3.31 -17.12 -2.33
C ALA A 209 -3.68 -15.63 -2.50
N ARG A 210 -3.99 -14.96 -1.38
CA ARG A 210 -4.20 -13.51 -1.38
C ARG A 210 -2.92 -12.74 -1.76
N GLY A 211 -1.76 -13.21 -1.29
CA GLY A 211 -0.47 -12.68 -1.69
C GLY A 211 -0.25 -12.77 -3.20
N LEU A 212 -0.56 -13.91 -3.82
CA LEU A 212 -0.49 -14.09 -5.27
C LEU A 212 -1.40 -13.12 -6.02
N ASP A 213 -2.65 -12.93 -5.57
CA ASP A 213 -3.55 -11.93 -6.17
C ASP A 213 -2.95 -10.52 -6.12
N ARG A 214 -2.26 -10.16 -5.02
CA ARG A 214 -1.56 -8.86 -4.92
C ARG A 214 -0.37 -8.77 -5.86
N VAL A 215 0.43 -9.82 -5.96
CA VAL A 215 1.55 -9.90 -6.91
C VAL A 215 1.02 -9.69 -8.33
N LEU A 216 -0.08 -10.33 -8.73
CA LEU A 216 -0.69 -10.15 -10.04
C LEU A 216 -1.13 -8.71 -10.32
N ARG A 217 -1.76 -8.03 -9.34
CA ARG A 217 -2.15 -6.62 -9.48
C ARG A 217 -0.96 -5.69 -9.71
N VAL A 218 0.13 -5.95 -8.98
CA VAL A 218 1.38 -5.20 -9.12
C VAL A 218 2.04 -5.52 -10.46
N ALA A 219 2.11 -6.80 -10.86
CA ALA A 219 2.68 -7.23 -12.13
C ALA A 219 1.96 -6.60 -13.34
N TRP A 220 0.63 -6.49 -13.29
CA TRP A 220 -0.13 -5.72 -14.29
C TRP A 220 0.28 -4.27 -14.36
N THR A 221 0.53 -3.64 -13.21
CA THR A 221 1.00 -2.25 -13.17
C THR A 221 2.43 -2.11 -13.72
N VAL A 222 3.30 -3.09 -13.47
CA VAL A 222 4.66 -3.14 -14.03
C VAL A 222 4.61 -3.33 -15.55
N ALA A 223 3.79 -4.24 -16.05
CA ALA A 223 3.56 -4.45 -17.47
C ALA A 223 3.00 -3.19 -18.16
N ASP A 224 2.06 -2.49 -17.51
CA ASP A 224 1.52 -1.21 -18.00
C ASP A 224 2.61 -0.14 -18.12
N LEU A 225 3.53 -0.07 -17.15
CA LEU A 225 4.67 0.85 -17.17
C LEU A 225 5.69 0.52 -18.26
N ARG A 226 5.86 -0.77 -18.56
CA ARG A 226 6.71 -1.28 -19.66
C ARG A 226 6.04 -1.18 -21.03
N GLY A 227 4.73 -0.96 -21.06
CA GLY A 227 3.93 -0.88 -22.26
C GLY A 227 3.59 -2.23 -22.90
N ALA A 228 3.51 -3.29 -22.10
CA ALA A 228 3.17 -4.64 -22.54
C ALA A 228 1.69 -4.96 -22.37
N ASP A 229 1.18 -5.88 -23.19
CA ASP A 229 -0.24 -6.27 -23.19
C ASP A 229 -0.62 -7.22 -22.05
N ARG A 230 0.37 -7.94 -21.49
CA ARG A 230 0.20 -8.81 -20.32
C ARG A 230 1.52 -8.96 -19.54
N PRO A 231 1.46 -9.26 -18.23
CA PRO A 231 2.65 -9.49 -17.43
C PRO A 231 3.42 -10.74 -17.88
N ASP A 232 4.73 -10.64 -17.95
CA ASP A 232 5.64 -11.78 -18.13
C ASP A 232 6.35 -12.17 -16.82
N ALA A 233 7.26 -13.14 -16.90
CA ALA A 233 8.01 -13.63 -15.74
C ALA A 233 8.85 -12.52 -15.06
N SER A 234 9.36 -11.54 -15.81
CA SER A 234 10.14 -10.44 -15.28
C SER A 234 9.27 -9.45 -14.51
N ASP A 235 8.08 -9.13 -15.05
CA ASP A 235 7.11 -8.26 -14.37
C ASP A 235 6.63 -8.89 -13.06
N VAL A 236 6.38 -10.21 -13.07
CA VAL A 236 5.99 -10.98 -11.88
C VAL A 236 7.13 -11.04 -10.85
N ALA A 237 8.38 -11.20 -11.29
CA ALA A 237 9.54 -11.21 -10.40
C ALA A 237 9.70 -9.87 -9.67
N VAL A 238 9.57 -8.75 -10.39
CA VAL A 238 9.58 -7.39 -9.80
C VAL A 238 8.43 -7.24 -8.80
N ALA A 239 7.21 -7.66 -9.18
CA ALA A 239 6.05 -7.58 -8.31
C ALA A 239 6.20 -8.43 -7.04
N LEU A 240 6.82 -9.60 -7.14
CA LEU A 240 7.07 -10.49 -6.01
C LEU A 240 8.13 -9.92 -5.06
N GLU A 241 9.20 -9.35 -5.59
CA GLU A 241 10.22 -8.62 -4.82
C GLU A 241 9.58 -7.43 -4.08
N LEU A 242 8.82 -6.59 -4.78
CA LEU A 242 8.09 -5.47 -4.19
C LEU A 242 7.05 -5.92 -3.16
N ARG A 243 6.37 -7.06 -3.35
CA ARG A 243 5.36 -7.53 -2.39
C ARG A 243 6.00 -8.05 -1.11
N THR A 244 7.06 -8.84 -1.26
CA THR A 244 7.70 -9.52 -0.13
C THR A 244 8.66 -8.61 0.62
N GLY A 245 9.22 -7.61 -0.06
CA GLY A 245 10.32 -6.78 0.44
C GLY A 245 11.63 -7.55 0.52
N ILE A 246 11.72 -8.74 -0.10
CA ILE A 246 12.91 -9.58 -0.14
C ILE A 246 13.54 -9.40 -1.52
N SER A 247 14.79 -8.94 -1.54
CA SER A 247 15.51 -8.77 -2.80
C SER A 247 15.70 -10.11 -3.51
N ARG A 248 15.36 -10.15 -4.80
CA ARG A 248 15.49 -11.31 -5.69
C ARG A 248 16.33 -10.99 -6.92
N GLY A 249 16.92 -9.80 -6.97
CA GLY A 249 17.67 -9.30 -8.12
C GLY A 249 16.80 -8.85 -9.30
N ALA A 250 15.48 -8.76 -9.13
CA ALA A 250 14.57 -8.35 -10.20
C ALA A 250 14.63 -6.83 -10.42
N LEU A 251 14.72 -6.05 -9.33
CA LEU A 251 14.83 -4.59 -9.41
C LEU A 251 16.22 -4.12 -9.87
N THR A 252 17.28 -4.89 -9.61
CA THR A 252 18.64 -4.54 -10.06
C THR A 252 18.82 -4.68 -11.57
N ASN A 253 18.05 -5.54 -12.23
CA ASN A 253 18.13 -5.76 -13.68
C ASN A 253 17.33 -4.76 -14.52
N SER A 254 16.49 -3.92 -13.89
CA SER A 254 15.71 -2.88 -14.59
C SER A 254 16.41 -1.52 -14.65
N GLY A 255 17.57 -1.38 -13.97
CA GLY A 255 18.38 -0.15 -13.96
C GLY A 255 19.45 -0.04 -15.05
N THR A 256 19.60 -1.06 -15.91
CA THR A 256 20.70 -1.15 -16.90
C THR A 256 20.23 -1.02 -18.36
N GLN A 257 19.14 -0.29 -18.61
CA GLN A 257 18.77 0.16 -19.95
C GLN A 257 18.69 1.68 -19.96
N SER A 258 19.84 2.31 -20.16
CA SER A 258 20.02 3.66 -20.71
C SER A 258 21.27 3.66 -21.56
#